data_AF-A0A419SFL9-F1
#
_entry.id   AF-A0A419SFL9-F1
#
_cell.length_a   1.000
_cell.length_b   1.000
_cell.length_c   1.000
_cell.angle_alpha   90.00
_cell.angle_beta   90.00
_cell.angle_gamma   90.00
#
_symmetry.space_group_name_H-M   'P 1'
#
loop_
_entity.id
_entity.type
_entity.pdbx_description
1 polymer ?
#
loop_
_entity_poly.entity_id
_entity_poly.type
_entity_poly.pdbx_seq_one_letter_code
_entity_poly.pdbx_strand_id
1 'polypeptide(L)'
;MMQVKFSNEMIESLATEIKKQLAPLILQEINVQKELPPLLTRKEFMELVGISGTKCAELFNRADFPVIRDFGHPRVPTRLLFEWIDLNAGWVNANAPNLNRAPFRVI
;
A
#
# COMPACT_ATOMS: atom_id res chain seq x y z
N MET A 1 -16.73 48.90 19.75
CA MET A 1 -16.15 47.62 19.30
C MET A 1 -17.20 46.56 19.49
N MET A 2 -17.66 45.91 18.42
CA MET A 2 -18.76 44.94 18.49
C MET A 2 -18.23 43.59 19.01
N GLN A 3 -18.71 43.15 20.16
CA GLN A 3 -18.39 41.85 20.76
C GLN A 3 -19.33 40.80 20.16
N VAL A 4 -18.84 39.94 19.27
CA VAL A 4 -19.63 38.81 18.74
C VAL A 4 -19.63 37.71 19.80
N LYS A 5 -20.77 37.50 20.47
CA LYS A 5 -20.97 36.34 21.33
C LYS A 5 -21.45 35.18 20.46
N PHE A 6 -20.58 34.20 20.23
CA PHE A 6 -20.98 32.94 19.60
C PHE A 6 -21.86 32.15 20.58
N SER A 7 -23.08 31.81 20.16
CA SER A 7 -23.93 30.91 20.94
C SER A 7 -23.37 29.49 20.89
N ASN A 8 -23.66 28.68 21.91
CA ASN A 8 -23.27 27.28 21.93
C ASN A 8 -23.85 26.52 20.72
N GLU A 9 -25.07 26.86 20.30
CA GLU A 9 -25.73 26.30 19.12
C GLU A 9 -24.95 26.59 17.83
N MET A 10 -24.40 27.80 17.69
CA MET A 10 -23.59 28.17 16.53
C MET A 10 -22.26 27.40 16.51
N ILE A 11 -21.65 27.18 17.68
CA ILE A 11 -20.43 26.38 17.83
C ILE A 11 -20.71 24.91 17.46
N GLU A 12 -21.82 24.35 17.90
CA GLU A 12 -22.22 22.97 17.59
C GLU A 12 -22.54 22.78 16.10
N SER A 13 -23.28 23.72 15.49
CA SER A 13 -23.53 23.76 14.05
C SER A 13 -22.23 23.82 13.26
N LEU A 14 -21.31 24.69 13.68
CA LEU A 14 -20.01 24.84 13.03
C LEU A 14 -19.18 23.56 13.15
N ALA A 15 -19.10 22.96 14.34
CA ALA A 15 -18.37 21.72 14.56
C ALA A 15 -18.94 20.55 13.73
N THR A 16 -20.26 20.52 13.55
CA THR A 16 -20.95 19.51 12.74
C THR A 16 -20.59 19.65 11.26
N GLU A 17 -20.63 20.88 10.74
CA GLU A 17 -20.29 21.15 9.34
C GLU A 17 -18.81 20.90 9.04
N ILE A 18 -17.91 21.30 9.97
CA ILE A 18 -16.48 20.98 9.92
C ILE A 18 -16.27 19.47 9.81
N LYS A 19 -16.88 18.67 10.70
CA LYS A 19 -16.76 17.21 10.66
C LYS A 19 -17.25 16.63 9.33
N LYS A 20 -18.38 17.12 8.82
CA LYS A 20 -18.98 16.64 7.57
C LYS A 20 -18.06 16.88 6.36
N GLN A 21 -17.34 18.00 6.34
CA GLN A 21 -16.43 18.34 5.25
C GLN A 21 -15.03 17.71 5.41
N LEU A 22 -14.49 17.64 6.63
CA LEU A 22 -13.14 17.14 6.88
C LEU A 22 -13.04 15.62 6.95
N ALA A 23 -14.06 14.93 7.48
CA ALA A 23 -14.04 13.47 7.58
C ALA A 23 -13.74 12.76 6.23
N PRO A 24 -14.39 13.10 5.09
CA PRO A 24 -14.07 12.46 3.82
C PRO A 24 -12.66 12.77 3.31
N LEU A 25 -12.16 13.99 3.53
CA LEU A 25 -10.80 14.39 3.13
C LEU A 25 -9.73 13.61 3.91
N ILE A 26 -9.95 13.46 5.23
CA ILE A 26 -9.07 12.67 6.11
C ILE A 26 -9.09 11.20 5.68
N LEU A 27 -10.26 10.64 5.37
CA LEU A 27 -10.38 9.26 4.91
C LEU A 27 -9.69 9.03 3.56
N GLN A 28 -9.77 9.99 2.64
CA GLN A 28 -9.03 9.94 1.37
C GLN A 28 -7.52 9.92 1.61
N GLU A 29 -7.00 10.83 2.44
CA GLU A 29 -5.57 10.90 2.76
C GLU A 29 -5.08 9.62 3.46
N ILE A 30 -5.86 9.09 4.41
CA ILE A 30 -5.57 7.81 5.07
C ILE A 30 -5.55 6.66 4.07
N ASN A 31 -6.46 6.65 3.09
CA ASN A 31 -6.49 5.59 2.08
C ASN A 31 -5.30 5.67 1.13
N VAL A 32 -4.86 6.87 0.73
CA VAL A 32 -3.62 7.06 -0.04
C VAL A 32 -2.41 6.55 0.74
N GLN A 33 -2.37 6.77 2.07
CA GLN A 33 -1.30 6.22 2.93
C GLN A 33 -1.35 4.69 3.09
N LYS A 34 -2.50 4.05 2.84
CA LYS A 34 -2.65 2.59 2.88
C LYS A 34 -2.30 1.90 1.56
N GLU A 35 -2.16 2.63 0.47
CA GLU A 35 -1.75 2.05 -0.80
C GLU A 35 -0.26 1.70 -0.75
N LEU A 36 0.07 0.47 -1.15
CA LEU A 36 1.47 0.05 -1.25
C LEU A 36 2.17 0.93 -2.29
N PRO A 37 3.38 1.44 -2.01
CA PRO A 37 4.07 2.29 -2.96
C PRO A 37 4.34 1.50 -4.25
N PRO A 38 4.38 2.14 -5.42
CA PRO A 38 4.59 1.44 -6.70
C PRO A 38 5.91 0.67 -6.78
N LEU A 39 6.91 1.16 -6.05
CA LEU A 39 8.24 0.54 -5.90
C LEU A 39 8.56 0.42 -4.41
N LEU A 40 8.65 -0.82 -3.92
CA LEU A 40 9.07 -1.10 -2.56
C LEU A 40 10.59 -0.95 -2.44
N THR A 41 11.02 -0.22 -1.42
CA THR A 41 12.37 -0.33 -0.88
C THR A 41 12.58 -1.71 -0.24
N ARG A 42 13.85 -2.07 0.02
CA ARG A 42 14.18 -3.28 0.78
C ARG A 42 13.48 -3.30 2.15
N LYS A 43 13.40 -2.16 2.83
CA LYS A 43 12.80 -2.06 4.17
C LYS A 43 11.29 -2.28 4.11
N GLU A 44 10.60 -1.58 3.21
CA GLU A 44 9.15 -1.73 3.03
C GLU A 44 8.78 -3.15 2.61
N PHE A 45 9.56 -3.76 1.70
CA PHE A 45 9.36 -5.16 1.34
C PHE A 45 9.48 -6.09 2.56
N MET A 46 10.54 -5.95 3.36
CA MET A 46 10.75 -6.75 4.57
C MET A 46 9.62 -6.60 5.58
N GLU A 47 9.13 -5.38 5.77
CA GLU A 47 8.00 -5.08 6.64
C GLU A 47 6.69 -5.68 6.10
N LEU A 48 6.44 -5.53 4.79
CA LEU A 48 5.25 -6.04 4.12
C LEU A 48 5.12 -7.57 4.24
N VAL A 49 6.20 -8.31 3.96
CA VAL A 49 6.16 -9.78 3.96
C VAL A 49 6.58 -10.41 5.30
N GLY A 50 7.03 -9.60 6.27
CA GLY A 50 7.41 -10.06 7.61
C GLY A 50 8.66 -10.94 7.65
N ILE A 51 9.71 -10.61 6.87
CA ILE A 51 10.95 -11.42 6.83
C ILE A 51 12.19 -10.66 7.30
N SER A 52 13.18 -11.41 7.78
CA SER A 52 14.47 -10.86 8.21
C SER A 52 15.34 -10.40 7.04
N GLY A 53 16.38 -9.62 7.36
CA GLY A 53 17.33 -9.11 6.37
C GLY A 53 18.04 -10.24 5.61
N THR A 54 18.41 -11.33 6.29
CA THR A 54 19.06 -12.49 5.65
C THR A 54 18.13 -13.15 4.63
N LYS A 55 16.87 -13.43 5.02
CA LYS A 55 15.89 -14.05 4.12
C LYS A 55 15.56 -13.16 2.92
N CYS A 56 15.48 -11.85 3.15
CA CYS A 56 15.32 -10.87 2.08
C CYS A 56 16.50 -10.88 1.11
N ALA A 57 17.74 -10.99 1.59
CA ALA A 57 18.91 -11.09 0.72
C ALA A 57 18.87 -12.37 -0.15
N GLU A 58 18.56 -13.51 0.46
CA GLU A 58 18.40 -14.78 -0.27
C GLU A 58 17.35 -14.67 -1.37
N LEU A 59 16.16 -14.12 -1.05
CA LEU A 59 15.08 -13.94 -2.01
C LEU A 59 15.45 -12.97 -3.14
N PHE A 60 16.08 -11.84 -2.82
CA PHE A 60 16.50 -10.85 -3.82
C PHE A 60 17.59 -11.39 -4.77
N ASN A 61 18.33 -12.41 -4.36
CA ASN A 61 19.37 -13.04 -5.17
C ASN A 61 18.85 -14.21 -6.02
N ARG A 62 17.57 -14.55 -5.92
CA ARG A 62 16.94 -15.49 -6.85
C ARG A 62 16.85 -14.86 -8.24
N ALA A 63 17.19 -15.63 -9.27
CA ALA A 63 17.21 -15.17 -10.66
C ALA A 63 15.81 -14.79 -11.19
N ASP A 64 14.75 -15.39 -10.63
CA ASP A 64 13.36 -15.19 -11.04
C ASP A 64 12.63 -14.11 -10.22
N PHE A 65 13.24 -13.56 -9.17
CA PHE A 65 12.59 -12.60 -8.29
C PHE A 65 12.63 -11.17 -8.88
N PRO A 66 11.51 -10.42 -8.87
CA PRO A 66 11.39 -9.14 -9.56
C PRO A 66 12.07 -7.99 -8.79
N VAL A 67 13.39 -7.94 -8.84
CA VAL A 67 14.20 -6.86 -8.23
C VAL A 67 14.89 -6.02 -9.31
N ILE A 68 14.70 -4.71 -9.24
CA ILE A 68 15.43 -3.73 -10.05
C ILE A 68 16.71 -3.34 -9.31
N ARG A 69 17.86 -3.44 -9.98
CA ARG A 69 19.18 -3.11 -9.41
C ARG A 69 19.81 -1.86 -10.03
N ASP A 70 19.26 -1.37 -11.15
CA ASP A 70 19.82 -0.25 -11.92
C ASP A 70 19.74 1.10 -11.20
N PHE A 71 18.91 1.21 -10.15
CA PHE A 71 18.75 2.45 -9.37
C PHE A 71 19.82 2.65 -8.29
N GLY A 72 20.89 1.85 -8.28
CA GLY A 72 21.94 1.86 -7.25
C GLY A 72 21.53 1.21 -5.92
N HIS A 73 20.24 1.18 -5.60
CA HIS A 73 19.66 0.42 -4.50
C HIS A 73 18.54 -0.53 -5.00
N PRO A 74 18.41 -1.74 -4.43
CA PRO A 74 17.34 -2.66 -4.80
C PRO A 74 15.94 -2.04 -4.63
N ARG A 75 15.10 -2.23 -5.64
CA ARG A 75 13.67 -1.90 -5.61
C ARG A 75 12.85 -3.07 -6.12
N VAL A 76 11.68 -3.28 -5.53
CA VAL A 76 10.74 -4.33 -5.96
C VAL A 76 9.48 -3.64 -6.49
N PRO A 77 9.16 -3.75 -7.78
CA PRO A 77 7.90 -3.22 -8.31
C PRO A 77 6.71 -3.99 -7.73
N THR A 78 5.80 -3.29 -7.07
CA THR A 78 4.67 -3.90 -6.34
C THR A 78 3.79 -4.75 -7.26
N ARG A 79 3.55 -4.29 -8.49
CA ARG A 79 2.82 -5.08 -9.50
C ARG A 79 3.52 -6.41 -9.81
N LEU A 80 4.82 -6.38 -10.07
CA LEU A 80 5.59 -7.59 -10.40
C LEU A 80 5.74 -8.53 -9.20
N LEU A 81 5.79 -7.99 -7.98
CA LEU A 81 5.78 -8.80 -6.77
C LEU A 81 4.52 -9.67 -6.70
N PHE A 82 3.33 -9.09 -6.91
CA PHE A 82 2.09 -9.84 -6.88
C PHE A 82 2.02 -10.89 -7.99
N GLU A 83 2.40 -10.53 -9.23
CA GLU A 83 2.49 -11.49 -10.33
C GLU A 83 3.45 -12.64 -10.02
N TRP A 84 4.60 -12.34 -9.41
CA TRP A 84 5.56 -13.35 -9.01
C TRP A 84 5.00 -14.27 -7.91
N ILE A 85 4.28 -13.72 -6.92
CA ILE A 85 3.63 -14.50 -5.86
C ILE A 85 2.62 -15.47 -6.46
N ASP A 86 1.77 -14.99 -7.37
CA ASP A 86 0.74 -15.83 -8.00
C ASP A 86 1.39 -17.03 -8.70
N LEU A 87 2.45 -16.79 -9.48
CA LEU A 87 3.12 -17.83 -10.26
C LEU A 87 4.01 -18.79 -9.43
N ASN A 88 4.62 -18.31 -8.34
CA ASN A 88 5.70 -19.03 -7.65
C ASN A 88 5.31 -19.56 -6.26
N ALA A 89 4.19 -19.11 -5.68
CA ALA A 89 3.74 -19.64 -4.41
C ALA A 89 3.11 -21.02 -4.61
N GLY A 90 3.76 -22.06 -4.06
CA GLY A 90 3.24 -23.43 -4.12
C GLY A 90 1.81 -23.57 -3.60
N TRP A 91 1.44 -22.73 -2.62
CA TRP A 91 0.06 -22.66 -2.12
C TRP A 91 -0.92 -22.16 -3.19
N VAL A 92 -0.59 -21.09 -3.93
CA VAL A 92 -1.45 -20.56 -5.00
C VAL A 92 -1.63 -21.58 -6.11
N ASN A 93 -0.54 -22.25 -6.50
CA ASN A 93 -0.59 -23.34 -7.49
C ASN A 93 -1.54 -24.47 -7.07
N ALA A 94 -1.55 -24.82 -5.78
CA ALA A 94 -2.37 -25.91 -5.26
C ALA A 94 -3.83 -25.51 -4.97
N ASN A 95 -4.10 -24.25 -4.62
CA ASN A 95 -5.40 -23.84 -4.06
C ASN A 95 -6.14 -22.79 -4.92
N ALA A 96 -5.44 -22.08 -5.80
CA ALA A 96 -6.00 -21.04 -6.66
C ALA A 96 -5.43 -21.11 -8.10
N PRO A 97 -5.52 -22.26 -8.79
CA PRO A 97 -4.86 -22.50 -10.08
C PRO A 97 -5.36 -21.61 -11.23
N ASN A 98 -6.49 -20.93 -11.06
CA ASN A 98 -7.04 -20.01 -12.05
C ASN A 98 -6.34 -18.64 -12.05
N LEU A 99 -5.68 -18.24 -10.94
CA LEU A 99 -4.91 -16.99 -10.88
C LEU A 99 -3.69 -17.03 -11.81
N ASN A 100 -3.10 -18.21 -12.02
CA ASN A 100 -1.98 -18.42 -12.94
C ASN A 100 -2.32 -18.26 -14.43
N ARG A 101 -3.62 -18.13 -14.77
CA ARG A 101 -4.09 -18.13 -16.16
C ARG A 101 -4.43 -16.73 -16.69
N ALA A 102 -4.44 -15.72 -15.81
CA ALA A 102 -4.76 -14.35 -16.19
C ALA A 102 -3.92 -13.38 -15.33
N PRO A 103 -2.75 -12.91 -15.81
CA PRO A 103 -2.05 -11.83 -15.12
C PRO A 103 -3.00 -10.63 -15.06
N PHE A 104 -3.08 -9.99 -13.89
CA PHE A 104 -3.95 -8.84 -13.62
C PHE A 104 -4.06 -7.91 -14.83
N ARG A 105 -5.14 -8.04 -15.61
CA ARG A 105 -5.51 -7.03 -16.60
C ARG A 105 -6.11 -5.89 -15.81
N VAL A 106 -5.33 -4.82 -15.68
CA VAL A 106 -5.79 -3.52 -15.21
C VAL A 106 -7.04 -3.16 -16.02
N ILE A 107 -8.18 -3.06 -15.34
CA ILE A 107 -9.41 -2.46 -15.86
C ILE A 107 -9.33 -0.96 -15.58
#